data_AF-M5GGE1-F1
#
_entry.id   AF-M5GGE1-F1
#
_cell.length_a   1.000
_cell.length_b   1.000
_cell.length_c   1.000
_cell.angle_alpha   90.00
_cell.angle_beta   90.00
_cell.angle_gamma   90.00
#
_symmetry.space_group_name_H-M   'P 1'
#
loop_
_entity.id
_entity.type
_entity.pdbx_description
1 polymer ?
#
loop_
_entity_poly.entity_id
_entity_poly.type
_entity_poly.pdbx_seq_one_letter_code
_entity_poly.pdbx_strand_id
1 'polypeptide(L)'
;IGSLVFCWLAIPMIQADLDQFRCIRNSSKPCRDNKKAMPAEIPAELLENPAGHGCTMIIRPIAGQLYAPADHEVFQLVLQKFAEHAQHAYIVLCHPEVNHASFWEVYSLMLCQLAADNEAFHKEILANAM
;
A
#
# COMPACT_ATOMS: atom_id res chain seq x y z
N ILE A 1 10.85 -11.50 -12.92
CA ILE A 1 10.74 -11.85 -11.49
C ILE A 1 11.17 -10.70 -10.57
N GLY A 2 12.30 -10.03 -10.83
CA GLY A 2 12.80 -8.92 -9.99
C GLY A 2 11.80 -7.80 -9.72
N SER A 3 11.09 -7.31 -10.75
CA SER A 3 10.05 -6.30 -10.56
C SER A 3 8.91 -6.76 -9.64
N LEU A 4 8.54 -8.05 -9.66
CA LEU A 4 7.46 -8.58 -8.84
C LEU A 4 7.91 -8.74 -7.38
N VAL A 5 9.14 -9.23 -7.16
CA VAL A 5 9.76 -9.30 -5.82
C VAL A 5 9.89 -7.89 -5.23
N PHE A 6 10.30 -6.92 -6.05
CA PHE A 6 10.40 -5.53 -5.64
C PHE A 6 9.05 -4.97 -5.20
N CYS A 7 7.99 -5.11 -6.03
CA CYS A 7 6.64 -4.66 -5.66
C CYS A 7 6.14 -5.32 -4.38
N TRP A 8 6.37 -6.64 -4.23
CA TRP A 8 5.92 -7.41 -3.08
C TRP A 8 6.61 -7.01 -1.76
N LEU A 9 7.88 -6.61 -1.80
CA LEU A 9 8.62 -6.14 -0.61
C LEU A 9 8.47 -4.63 -0.37
N ALA A 10 8.65 -3.82 -1.41
CA ALA A 10 8.79 -2.37 -1.29
C ALA A 10 7.46 -1.68 -0.99
N ILE A 11 6.37 -2.12 -1.64
CA ILE A 11 5.08 -1.44 -1.48
C ILE A 11 4.56 -1.56 -0.04
N PRO A 12 4.56 -2.75 0.61
CA PRO A 12 4.17 -2.84 2.02
C PRO A 12 5.05 -2.02 2.96
N MET A 13 6.37 -1.99 2.72
CA MET A 13 7.31 -1.19 3.52
C MET A 13 6.99 0.32 3.41
N ILE A 14 6.86 0.83 2.18
CA ILE A 14 6.54 2.24 1.93
C ILE A 14 5.15 2.58 2.49
N GLN A 15 4.18 1.68 2.36
CA GLN A 15 2.84 1.87 2.91
C GLN A 15 2.89 1.98 4.44
N ALA A 16 3.68 1.14 5.12
CA ALA A 16 3.88 1.22 6.56
C ALA A 16 4.51 2.55 6.98
N ASP A 17 5.49 3.06 6.23
CA ASP A 17 6.11 4.38 6.48
C ASP A 17 5.08 5.51 6.32
N LEU A 18 4.26 5.46 5.26
CA LEU A 18 3.21 6.45 5.01
C LEU A 18 2.13 6.42 6.09
N ASP A 19 1.75 5.22 6.56
CA ASP A 19 0.80 5.06 7.65
C ASP A 19 1.38 5.60 8.97
N GLN A 20 2.66 5.37 9.24
CA GLN A 20 3.35 5.97 10.39
C GLN A 20 3.39 7.50 10.28
N PHE A 21 3.73 8.04 9.12
CA PHE A 21 3.73 9.47 8.87
C PHE A 21 2.34 10.09 9.08
N ARG A 22 1.29 9.43 8.57
CA ARG A 22 -0.11 9.83 8.79
C ARG A 22 -0.44 9.87 10.27
N CYS A 23 -0.03 8.86 11.03
CA CYS A 23 -0.23 8.81 12.48
C CYS A 23 0.47 9.98 13.19
N ILE A 24 1.72 10.27 12.86
CA ILE A 24 2.48 11.39 13.43
C ILE A 24 1.79 12.73 13.09
N ARG A 25 1.42 12.94 11.83
CA ARG A 25 0.80 14.17 11.35
C ARG A 25 -0.56 14.42 12.01
N ASN A 26 -1.39 13.38 12.09
CA ASN A 26 -2.74 13.48 12.65
C ASN A 26 -2.75 13.57 14.19
N SER A 27 -1.75 13.00 14.86
CA SER A 27 -1.60 13.11 16.32
C SER A 27 -0.85 14.37 16.77
N SER A 28 -0.09 15.01 15.87
CA SER A 28 0.60 16.25 16.19
C SER A 28 -0.39 17.38 16.45
N LYS A 29 -0.15 18.16 17.53
CA LYS A 29 -0.95 19.37 17.78
C LYS A 29 -0.77 20.33 16.61
N PRO A 30 -1.86 20.84 15.99
CA PRO A 30 -1.76 21.84 14.95
C PRO A 30 -0.95 23.04 15.46
N CYS A 31 0.18 23.33 14.82
CA CYS A 31 0.94 24.53 15.15
C CYS A 31 0.20 25.74 14.56
N ARG A 32 -0.09 26.73 15.42
CA ARG A 32 -0.77 27.96 15.02
C ARG A 32 0.13 28.74 14.06
N ASP A 33 -0.23 28.77 12.79
CA ASP A 33 0.42 29.62 11.80
C ASP A 33 -0.33 30.98 11.73
N ASN A 34 0.29 32.02 12.27
CA ASN A 34 -0.28 33.37 12.28
C ASN A 34 -0.32 34.03 10.90
N LYS A 35 0.36 33.48 9.89
CA LYS A 35 0.30 33.95 8.50
C LYS A 35 -0.81 33.28 7.70
N LYS A 36 -1.31 32.14 8.19
CA LYS A 36 -2.45 31.44 7.60
C LYS A 36 -3.74 32.11 8.09
N ALA A 37 -4.31 33.00 7.28
CA ALA A 37 -5.67 33.45 7.47
C ALA A 37 -6.62 32.26 7.25
N MET A 38 -7.03 31.60 8.33
CA MET A 38 -8.14 30.64 8.24
C MET A 38 -9.42 31.45 8.02
N PRO A 39 -10.29 31.04 7.08
CA PRO A 39 -11.65 31.55 7.05
C PRO A 39 -12.25 31.43 8.45
N ALA A 40 -12.84 32.52 8.94
CA ALA A 40 -13.34 32.61 10.32
C ALA A 40 -14.45 31.58 10.61
N GLU A 41 -15.09 31.09 9.57
CA GLU A 41 -16.16 30.11 9.63
C GLU A 41 -15.74 28.92 8.76
N ILE A 42 -15.95 27.69 9.25
CA ILE A 42 -16.25 26.57 8.34
C ILE A 42 -17.39 27.12 7.49
N PRO A 43 -17.28 27.25 6.16
CA PRO A 43 -18.31 27.92 5.37
C PRO A 43 -19.65 27.33 5.77
N ALA A 44 -20.48 28.10 6.47
CA ALA A 44 -21.74 27.59 7.00
C ALA A 44 -22.59 27.06 5.84
N GLU A 45 -22.41 27.64 4.65
CA GLU A 45 -22.93 27.19 3.37
C GLU A 45 -22.62 25.71 3.01
N LEU A 46 -21.46 25.17 3.41
CA LEU A 46 -21.13 23.75 3.22
C LEU A 46 -21.88 22.83 4.21
N LEU A 47 -22.21 23.34 5.40
CA LEU A 47 -22.97 22.62 6.43
C LEU A 47 -24.49 22.74 6.21
N GLU A 48 -24.97 23.90 5.78
CA GLU A 48 -26.38 24.22 5.57
C GLU A 48 -26.91 23.78 4.20
N ASN A 49 -26.06 23.71 3.17
CA ASN A 49 -26.43 23.25 1.84
C ASN A 49 -25.38 22.31 1.21
N PRO A 50 -25.20 21.09 1.76
CA PRO A 50 -24.26 20.10 1.22
C PRO A 50 -24.67 19.59 -0.17
N ALA A 51 -25.96 19.64 -0.50
CA ALA A 51 -26.49 19.21 -1.79
C ALA A 51 -26.14 20.17 -2.95
N GLY A 52 -26.04 21.48 -2.69
CA GLY A 52 -25.69 22.50 -3.68
C GLY A 52 -24.23 22.49 -4.13
N HIS A 53 -23.35 21.86 -3.34
CA HIS A 53 -21.90 21.85 -3.57
C HIS A 53 -21.36 20.46 -3.97
N GLY A 54 -22.24 19.47 -4.20
CA GLY A 54 -21.84 18.08 -4.51
C GLY A 54 -21.06 17.38 -3.40
N CYS A 55 -20.81 18.05 -2.28
CA CYS A 55 -20.02 17.57 -1.15
C CYS A 55 -20.98 17.09 -0.07
N THR A 56 -21.43 15.84 -0.22
CA THR A 56 -21.95 15.10 0.93
C THR A 56 -20.74 14.74 1.80
N MET A 57 -20.29 15.67 2.65
CA MET A 57 -19.24 15.39 3.65
C MET A 57 -19.80 14.56 4.79
N ILE A 58 -20.28 13.37 4.44
CA ILE A 58 -20.18 12.22 5.32
C ILE A 58 -19.28 11.28 4.53
N ILE A 59 -17.97 11.34 4.77
CA ILE A 59 -17.08 10.24 4.42
C ILE A 59 -17.49 9.09 5.33
N ARG A 60 -18.62 8.44 5.00
CA ARG A 60 -19.00 7.20 5.64
C ARG A 60 -17.95 6.19 5.21
N PRO A 61 -17.46 5.31 6.11
CA PRO A 61 -16.59 4.19 5.74
C PRO A 61 -17.16 3.29 4.62
N ILE A 62 -18.45 3.45 4.32
CA ILE A 62 -19.21 2.79 3.26
C ILE A 62 -18.71 3.17 1.85
N ALA A 63 -18.26 4.40 1.60
CA ALA A 63 -17.81 4.81 0.26
C ALA A 63 -16.58 4.03 -0.20
N GLY A 64 -15.63 3.78 0.72
CA GLY A 64 -14.47 2.94 0.45
C GLY A 64 -14.89 1.52 0.09
N GLN A 65 -15.76 0.89 0.89
CA GLN A 65 -16.26 -0.46 0.60
C GLN A 65 -17.07 -0.56 -0.70
N LEU A 66 -17.83 0.49 -1.04
CA LEU A 66 -18.71 0.52 -2.21
C LEU A 66 -17.93 0.69 -3.52
N TYR A 67 -16.91 1.55 -3.52
CA TYR A 67 -16.18 1.92 -4.76
C TYR A 67 -14.78 1.31 -4.85
N ALA A 68 -14.23 0.85 -3.73
CA ALA A 68 -12.88 0.32 -3.61
C ALA A 68 -12.86 -0.87 -2.62
N PRO A 69 -13.58 -1.98 -2.92
CA PRO A 69 -13.57 -3.14 -2.06
C PRO A 69 -12.16 -3.71 -1.93
N ALA A 70 -11.79 -4.16 -0.73
CA ALA A 70 -10.43 -4.63 -0.44
C ALA A 70 -10.02 -5.83 -1.31
N ASP A 71 -11.00 -6.64 -1.73
CA ASP A 71 -10.78 -7.82 -2.57
C ASP A 71 -10.68 -7.48 -4.07
N HIS A 72 -10.73 -6.21 -4.45
CA HIS A 72 -10.63 -5.81 -5.85
C HIS A 72 -9.22 -6.08 -6.40
N GLU A 73 -9.13 -6.65 -7.60
CA GLU A 73 -7.86 -7.05 -8.25
C GLU A 73 -6.87 -5.89 -8.40
N VAL A 74 -7.36 -4.64 -8.50
CA VAL A 74 -6.53 -3.43 -8.54
C VAL A 74 -5.65 -3.25 -7.30
N PHE A 75 -6.03 -3.87 -6.17
CA PHE A 75 -5.26 -3.86 -4.92
C PHE A 75 -4.32 -5.07 -4.79
N GLN A 76 -4.35 -6.02 -5.73
CA GLN A 76 -3.36 -7.09 -5.78
C GLN A 76 -2.03 -6.52 -6.27
N LEU A 77 -1.03 -6.47 -5.38
CA LEU A 77 0.30 -5.95 -5.68
C LEU A 77 1.01 -6.74 -6.79
N VAL A 78 0.74 -8.04 -6.83
CA VAL A 78 1.29 -9.03 -7.76
C VAL A 78 0.27 -10.14 -7.94
N LEU A 79 0.42 -10.94 -9.00
CA LEU A 79 -0.44 -12.09 -9.25
C LEU A 79 -0.44 -13.05 -8.04
N GLN A 80 -1.61 -13.53 -7.62
CA GLN A 80 -1.79 -14.37 -6.43
C GLN A 80 -0.82 -15.57 -6.38
N LYS A 81 -0.64 -16.27 -7.51
CA LYS A 81 0.31 -17.39 -7.62
C LYS A 81 1.74 -16.98 -7.30
N PHE A 82 2.16 -15.80 -7.75
CA PHE A 82 3.48 -15.27 -7.44
C PHE A 82 3.57 -14.86 -5.96
N ALA A 83 2.52 -14.26 -5.40
CA ALA A 83 2.48 -13.91 -3.97
C ALA A 83 2.68 -15.13 -3.07
N GLU A 84 2.03 -16.26 -3.40
CA GLU A 84 2.19 -17.53 -2.68
C GLU A 84 3.63 -18.05 -2.75
N HIS A 85 4.24 -17.99 -3.93
CA HIS A 85 5.62 -18.42 -4.12
C HIS A 85 6.63 -17.51 -3.39
N ALA A 86 6.43 -16.19 -3.46
CA ALA A 86 7.21 -15.21 -2.70
C ALA A 86 7.06 -15.41 -1.19
N GLN A 87 5.84 -15.69 -0.71
CA GLN A 87 5.58 -15.98 0.70
C GLN A 87 6.31 -17.24 1.16
N HIS A 88 6.33 -18.29 0.35
CA HIS A 88 7.08 -19.51 0.67
C HIS A 88 8.59 -19.23 0.79
N ALA A 89 9.17 -18.53 -0.18
CA ALA A 89 10.57 -18.11 -0.12
C ALA A 89 10.87 -17.25 1.12
N TYR A 90 9.95 -16.34 1.47
CA TYR A 90 10.07 -15.49 2.65
C TYR A 90 10.02 -16.27 3.98
N ILE A 91 9.20 -17.33 4.05
CA ILE A 91 9.16 -18.26 5.19
C ILE A 91 10.48 -19.04 5.29
N VAL A 92 11.01 -19.53 4.16
CA VAL A 92 12.31 -20.26 4.12
C VAL A 92 13.45 -19.37 4.63
N LEU A 93 13.39 -18.07 4.35
CA LEU A 93 14.34 -17.07 4.84
C LEU A 93 14.09 -16.62 6.29
N CYS A 94 13.18 -17.29 7.02
CA CYS A 94 12.84 -17.00 8.41
C CYS A 94 12.22 -15.62 8.67
N HIS A 95 11.39 -15.11 7.75
CA HIS A 95 10.68 -13.84 7.90
C HIS A 95 11.61 -12.65 8.24
N PRO A 96 12.59 -12.35 7.37
CA PRO A 96 13.54 -11.29 7.65
C PRO A 96 12.84 -9.93 7.73
N GLU A 97 13.21 -9.10 8.71
CA GLU A 97 12.63 -7.76 8.85
C GLU A 97 12.95 -6.90 7.61
N VAL A 98 11.95 -6.22 7.05
CA VAL A 98 12.10 -5.36 5.87
C VAL A 98 11.96 -3.89 6.29
N ASN A 99 13.08 -3.18 6.25
CA ASN A 99 13.14 -1.73 6.47
C ASN A 99 14.20 -1.12 5.53
N HIS A 100 14.35 0.21 5.53
CA HIS A 100 15.29 0.90 4.63
C HIS A 100 16.74 0.40 4.71
N ALA A 101 17.17 -0.14 5.86
CA ALA A 101 18.52 -0.65 6.04
C ALA A 101 18.68 -2.09 5.55
N SER A 102 17.67 -2.95 5.76
CA SER A 102 17.71 -4.36 5.37
C SER A 102 17.16 -4.64 3.98
N PHE A 103 16.46 -3.68 3.35
CA PHE A 103 15.67 -3.88 2.13
C PHE A 103 16.45 -4.57 1.01
N TRP A 104 17.62 -4.04 0.64
CA TRP A 104 18.40 -4.56 -0.48
C TRP A 104 18.97 -5.95 -0.22
N GLU A 105 19.32 -6.24 1.03
CA GLU A 105 19.79 -7.55 1.44
C GLU A 105 18.67 -8.59 1.35
N VAL A 106 17.50 -8.29 1.94
CA VAL A 106 16.32 -9.15 1.87
C VAL A 106 15.86 -9.35 0.42
N TYR A 107 15.84 -8.29 -0.37
CA TYR A 107 15.52 -8.36 -1.79
C TYR A 107 16.46 -9.31 -2.54
N SER A 108 17.77 -9.22 -2.29
CA SER A 108 18.76 -10.09 -2.92
C SER A 108 18.61 -11.55 -2.48
N LEU A 109 18.37 -11.79 -1.18
CA LEU A 109 18.12 -13.13 -0.64
C LEU A 109 16.86 -13.76 -1.25
N MET A 110 15.78 -13.00 -1.34
CA MET A 110 14.53 -13.42 -1.97
C MET A 110 14.74 -13.77 -3.45
N LEU A 111 15.51 -12.96 -4.19
CA LEU A 111 15.84 -13.26 -5.58
C LEU A 111 16.63 -14.55 -5.73
N CYS A 112 17.64 -14.77 -4.88
CA CYS A 112 18.42 -16.00 -4.88
C CYS A 112 17.55 -17.23 -4.58
N GLN A 113 16.69 -17.15 -3.56
CA GLN A 113 15.78 -18.23 -3.19
C GLN A 113 14.79 -18.55 -4.31
N LEU A 114 14.13 -17.52 -4.86
CA LEU A 114 13.17 -17.67 -5.94
C LEU A 114 13.79 -18.09 -7.28
N ALA A 115 15.10 -17.85 -7.48
CA ALA A 115 15.84 -18.37 -8.63
C ALA A 115 16.24 -19.83 -8.43
N ALA A 116 16.58 -20.24 -7.20
CA ALA A 116 16.90 -21.62 -6.87
C ALA A 116 15.66 -22.54 -6.95
N ASP A 117 14.48 -22.02 -6.62
CA ASP A 117 13.21 -22.76 -6.69
C ASP A 117 12.67 -22.91 -8.15
N ASN A 118 13.42 -22.43 -9.17
CA ASN A 118 12.87 -22.04 -10.47
C ASN A 118 13.14 -22.98 -11.66
N GLU A 119 13.26 -24.29 -11.47
CA GLU A 119 13.28 -25.21 -12.62
C GLU A 119 11.87 -25.53 -13.16
N ALA A 120 10.80 -25.33 -12.36
CA ALA A 120 9.42 -25.67 -12.74
C ALA A 120 8.50 -24.45 -13.00
N PHE A 121 8.71 -23.32 -12.32
CA PHE A 121 7.74 -22.21 -12.24
C PHE A 121 7.80 -21.26 -13.45
N HIS A 122 8.98 -21.11 -14.08
CA HIS A 122 9.18 -20.21 -15.23
C HIS A 122 8.40 -20.61 -16.50
N LYS A 123 8.13 -21.92 -16.71
CA LYS A 123 7.32 -22.39 -17.85
C LYS A 123 5.82 -22.08 -17.70
N GLU A 124 5.34 -21.96 -16.47
CA GLU A 124 3.90 -21.84 -16.18
C GLU A 124 3.41 -20.39 -16.09
N ILE A 125 4.28 -19.46 -15.66
CA ILE A 125 3.96 -18.02 -15.65
C ILE A 125 3.90 -17.46 -17.07
N LEU A 126 4.84 -17.83 -17.95
CA LEU A 126 4.85 -17.35 -19.34
C LEU A 126 3.67 -17.91 -20.16
N ALA A 127 3.15 -19.08 -19.81
CA ALA A 127 1.99 -19.69 -20.46
C ALA A 127 0.65 -19.03 -20.07
N ASN A 128 0.58 -18.33 -18.94
CA ASN A 128 -0.64 -17.64 -18.46
C ASN A 128 -0.60 -16.12 -18.69
N ALA A 129 0.46 -15.60 -19.32
CA ALA A 129 0.62 -14.19 -19.69
C ALA A 129 0.35 -13.91 -21.19
N MET A 130 -0.04 -14.94 -21.96
CA MET A 130 -0.57 -14.89 -23.33
C MET A 130 -2.03 -15.32 -23.33
#